data_AF-A0A954CPJ0-F1
#
_entry.id   AF-A0A954CPJ0-F1
#
_cell.length_a   1.000
_cell.length_b   1.000
_cell.length_c   1.000
_cell.angle_alpha   90.00
_cell.angle_beta   90.00
_cell.angle_gamma   90.00
#
_symmetry.space_group_name_H-M   'P 1'
#
loop_
_entity.id
_entity.type
_entity.pdbx_description
1 polymer ?
#
loop_
_entity_poly.entity_id
_entity_poly.type
_entity_poly.pdbx_seq_one_letter_code
_entity_poly.pdbx_strand_id
1 'polypeptide(L)'
;VITNLDNFRGDEDITLPMPDHFNHAIAYIEYSDGTSQFVDGTATYNGIDELPSADRGANCIIVRPDGGERTQTPWGDASGDLETDDIDAEFAPEGTLKLKVKRTAVGDSASGLRQRYEKEGDRKKQLEREWSEYFPGAKVSGIQVNDLSDIDLSP
;
A
#
# COMPACT_ATOMS: atom_id res chain seq x y z
N VAL A 1 25.65 15.52 3.40
CA VAL A 1 25.73 15.02 4.80
C VAL A 1 24.54 15.59 5.53
N ILE A 2 23.66 14.73 6.04
CA ILE A 2 22.57 15.12 6.95
C ILE A 2 23.07 14.78 8.35
N THR A 3 23.17 15.78 9.22
CA THR A 3 23.73 15.63 10.56
C THR A 3 22.58 15.64 11.56
N ASN A 4 22.38 14.54 12.30
CA ASN A 4 21.43 14.49 13.41
C ASN A 4 22.17 14.85 14.71
N LEU A 5 21.85 15.99 15.29
CA LEU A 5 22.48 16.50 16.51
C LEU A 5 21.52 16.36 17.70
N ASP A 6 21.39 15.13 18.20
CA ASP A 6 20.45 14.77 19.28
C ASP A 6 20.60 15.67 20.53
N ASN A 7 21.80 16.17 20.82
CA ASN A 7 22.08 17.05 21.96
C ASN A 7 21.43 18.46 21.86
N PHE A 8 20.86 18.84 20.72
CA PHE A 8 20.16 20.11 20.51
C PHE A 8 18.65 19.95 20.29
N ARG A 9 18.11 18.73 20.24
CA ARG A 9 16.67 18.50 20.20
C ARG A 9 16.18 18.29 21.63
N GLY A 10 15.35 19.22 22.12
CA GLY A 10 14.62 19.02 23.37
C GLY A 10 13.50 17.99 23.21
N ASP A 11 12.76 17.69 24.28
CA ASP A 11 11.45 17.04 24.15
C ASP A 11 10.56 17.95 23.28
N GLU A 12 10.29 17.52 22.04
CA GLU A 12 9.44 18.27 21.11
C GLU A 12 7.97 18.07 21.48
N ASP A 13 7.31 19.16 21.89
CA ASP A 13 5.86 19.15 22.10
C ASP A 13 5.14 19.10 20.75
N ILE A 14 4.85 17.88 20.29
CA ILE A 14 4.17 17.60 19.02
C ILE A 14 2.73 18.15 18.95
N THR A 15 2.19 18.71 20.05
CA THR A 15 0.90 19.39 20.04
C THR A 15 1.00 20.84 19.55
N LEU A 16 2.20 21.40 19.49
CA LEU A 16 2.43 22.75 18.98
C LEU A 16 2.47 22.74 17.44
N PRO A 17 1.86 23.74 16.77
CA PRO A 17 1.88 23.84 15.32
C PRO A 17 3.23 24.37 14.83
N MET A 18 4.20 23.47 14.66
CA MET A 18 5.49 23.79 14.05
C MET A 18 5.56 23.21 12.63
N PRO A 19 6.03 23.98 11.63
CA PRO A 19 6.22 23.48 10.26
C PRO A 19 7.06 22.19 10.20
N ASP A 20 8.06 22.07 11.06
CA ASP A 20 8.97 20.91 11.11
C ASP A 20 8.28 19.61 11.57
N HIS A 21 7.06 19.68 12.13
CA HIS A 21 6.27 18.49 12.45
C HIS A 21 5.58 17.88 11.21
N PHE A 22 5.50 18.62 10.09
CA PHE A 22 4.96 18.11 8.83
C PHE A 22 6.11 17.50 8.01
N ASN A 23 6.13 16.17 7.93
CA ASN A 23 7.20 15.41 7.28
C ASN A 23 6.83 14.93 5.86
N HIS A 24 5.60 15.17 5.40
CA HIS A 24 5.09 14.71 4.12
C HIS A 24 4.12 15.73 3.51
N ALA A 25 4.16 15.88 2.18
CA ALA A 25 3.32 16.81 1.44
C ALA A 25 2.67 16.08 0.26
N ILE A 26 1.34 15.96 0.32
CA ILE A 26 0.51 15.28 -0.68
C ILE A 26 -0.52 16.25 -1.27
N ALA A 27 -1.11 15.88 -2.40
CA ALA A 27 -2.13 16.71 -3.04
C ALA A 27 -3.50 16.52 -2.36
N TYR A 28 -4.27 17.62 -2.29
CA TYR A 28 -5.69 17.59 -1.98
C TYR A 28 -6.45 18.11 -3.21
N ILE A 29 -7.31 17.28 -3.78
CA ILE A 29 -8.05 17.55 -5.01
C ILE A 29 -9.52 17.74 -4.67
N GLU A 30 -10.09 18.85 -5.11
CA GLU A 30 -11.53 19.14 -5.01
C GLU A 30 -12.16 18.96 -6.38
N TYR A 31 -13.16 18.08 -6.46
CA TYR A 31 -13.85 17.75 -7.69
C TYR A 31 -15.09 18.63 -7.89
N SER A 32 -15.53 18.79 -9.14
CA SER A 32 -16.68 19.64 -9.50
C SER A 32 -18.02 19.14 -8.97
N ASP A 33 -18.10 17.86 -8.59
CA ASP A 33 -19.28 17.25 -7.98
C ASP A 33 -19.35 17.46 -6.45
N GLY A 34 -18.37 18.17 -5.88
CA GLY A 34 -18.28 18.46 -4.45
C GLY A 34 -17.59 17.37 -3.64
N THR A 35 -17.08 16.31 -4.28
CA THR A 35 -16.21 15.32 -3.62
C THR A 35 -14.77 15.83 -3.55
N SER A 36 -13.96 15.19 -2.70
CA SER A 36 -12.54 15.55 -2.56
C SER A 36 -11.69 14.33 -2.23
N GLN A 37 -10.40 14.38 -2.57
CA GLN A 37 -9.48 13.27 -2.40
C GLN A 37 -8.07 13.73 -2.02
N PHE A 38 -7.43 12.94 -1.17
CA PHE A 38 -5.99 13.05 -0.90
C PHE A 38 -5.23 12.11 -1.83
N VAL A 39 -4.21 12.62 -2.51
CA VAL A 39 -3.40 11.85 -3.47
C VAL A 39 -1.92 12.03 -3.16
N ASP A 40 -1.24 10.93 -2.85
CA ASP A 40 0.21 10.91 -2.70
C ASP A 40 0.90 10.64 -4.05
N GLY A 41 1.44 11.69 -4.66
CA GLY A 41 2.20 11.58 -5.90
C GLY A 41 3.65 11.10 -5.72
N THR A 42 4.07 10.80 -4.50
CA THR A 42 5.41 10.28 -4.17
C THR A 42 5.41 8.76 -3.97
N ALA A 43 4.24 8.16 -3.73
CA ALA A 43 4.07 6.73 -3.64
C ALA A 43 4.36 6.05 -4.99
N THR A 44 5.18 5.01 -4.98
CA THR A 44 5.62 4.32 -6.21
C THR A 44 4.60 3.33 -6.74
N TYR A 45 3.84 2.67 -5.85
CA TYR A 45 2.99 1.53 -6.20
C TYR A 45 1.50 1.76 -5.90
N ASN A 46 1.14 2.92 -5.37
CA ASN A 46 -0.24 3.27 -5.05
C ASN A 46 -0.86 3.98 -6.25
N GLY A 47 -2.05 3.54 -6.66
CA GLY A 47 -2.85 4.21 -7.67
C GLY A 47 -3.41 5.54 -7.17
N ILE A 48 -4.04 6.31 -8.06
CA ILE A 48 -4.62 7.62 -7.71
C ILE A 48 -5.71 7.51 -6.64
N ASP A 49 -6.38 6.36 -6.59
CA ASP A 49 -7.45 6.07 -5.63
C ASP A 49 -6.98 5.42 -4.32
N GLU A 50 -5.67 5.23 -4.16
CA GLU A 50 -5.08 4.49 -3.04
C GLU A 50 -4.24 5.41 -2.15
N LEU A 51 -4.77 5.82 -1.00
CA LEU A 51 -3.97 6.52 -0.01
C LEU A 51 -3.05 5.51 0.73
N PRO A 52 -1.71 5.72 0.75
CA PRO A 52 -0.78 4.85 1.45
C PRO A 52 -1.13 4.69 2.93
N SER A 53 -0.95 3.49 3.48
CA SER A 53 -1.28 3.20 4.88
C SER A 53 -0.59 4.13 5.88
N ALA A 54 0.64 4.58 5.57
CA ALA A 54 1.40 5.52 6.41
C ALA A 54 0.78 6.93 6.49
N ASP A 55 -0.03 7.32 5.51
CA ASP A 55 -0.67 8.64 5.46
C ASP A 55 -2.11 8.63 5.97
N ARG A 56 -2.69 7.47 6.31
CA ARG A 56 -4.07 7.37 6.80
C ARG A 56 -4.19 7.85 8.24
N GLY A 57 -5.22 8.64 8.51
CA GLY A 57 -5.44 9.22 9.84
C GLY A 57 -4.40 10.27 10.26
N ALA A 58 -3.56 10.75 9.34
CA ALA A 58 -2.58 11.79 9.61
C ALA A 58 -3.29 13.15 9.81
N ASN A 59 -2.81 13.94 10.77
CA ASN A 59 -3.23 15.32 10.90
C ASN A 59 -2.61 16.15 9.77
N CYS A 60 -3.43 16.92 9.07
CA CYS A 60 -3.01 17.67 7.90
C CYS A 60 -3.47 19.12 7.97
N ILE A 61 -2.81 19.98 7.19
CA ILE A 61 -3.28 21.33 6.88
C ILE A 61 -3.45 21.42 5.36
N ILE A 62 -4.67 21.67 4.91
CA ILE A 62 -4.93 22.05 3.52
C ILE A 62 -4.59 23.52 3.38
N VAL A 63 -3.61 23.86 2.54
CA VAL A 63 -3.20 25.24 2.30
C VAL A 63 -4.10 25.85 1.23
N ARG A 64 -4.76 26.96 1.56
CA ARG A 64 -5.66 27.72 0.69
C ARG A 64 -5.16 29.16 0.51
N PRO A 65 -5.65 29.91 -0.49
CA PRO A 65 -5.22 31.30 -0.71
C PRO A 65 -5.48 32.23 0.49
N ASP A 66 -6.53 31.96 1.27
CA ASP A 66 -6.98 32.76 2.41
C ASP A 66 -6.53 32.22 3.77
N GLY A 67 -5.88 31.06 3.82
CA GLY A 67 -5.40 30.47 5.07
C GLY A 67 -5.11 28.98 4.98
N GLY A 68 -5.12 28.32 6.15
CA GLY A 68 -4.94 26.87 6.25
C GLY A 68 -6.12 26.23 6.97
N GLU A 69 -6.59 25.11 6.45
CA GLU A 69 -7.68 24.32 7.03
C GLU A 69 -7.09 23.07 7.68
N ARG A 70 -7.25 22.92 9.00
CA ARG A 70 -6.82 21.71 9.70
C ARG A 70 -7.82 20.60 9.45
N THR A 71 -7.32 19.43 9.08
CA THR A 71 -8.12 18.26 8.81
C THR A 71 -7.34 16.98 9.18
N GLN A 72 -7.96 15.84 8.97
CA GLN A 72 -7.34 14.53 9.09
C GLN A 72 -7.59 13.75 7.81
N THR A 73 -6.58 13.05 7.29
CA THR A 73 -6.81 12.12 6.18
C THR A 73 -7.76 11.00 6.63
N PRO A 74 -8.62 10.50 5.73
CA PRO A 74 -9.59 9.50 6.10
C PRO A 74 -8.89 8.19 6.50
N TRP A 75 -9.43 7.54 7.53
CA TRP A 75 -9.23 6.10 7.69
C TRP A 75 -10.08 5.41 6.62
N GLY A 76 -9.45 4.68 5.70
CA GLY A 76 -10.16 3.85 4.74
C GLY A 76 -11.03 2.81 5.43
N ASP A 77 -12.08 2.34 4.76
CA ASP A 77 -12.83 1.19 5.23
C ASP A 77 -12.14 -0.12 4.84
N ALA A 78 -12.56 -1.24 5.46
CA ALA A 78 -11.99 -2.55 5.18
C ALA A 78 -12.25 -3.04 3.73
N SER A 79 -13.24 -2.49 3.03
CA SER A 79 -13.48 -2.82 1.62
C SER A 79 -12.57 -2.04 0.67
N GLY A 80 -12.02 -0.90 1.10
CA GLY A 80 -11.04 -0.10 0.38
C GLY A 80 -9.60 -0.61 0.49
N ASP A 81 -9.37 -1.68 1.26
CA ASP A 81 -8.07 -2.34 1.40
C ASP A 81 -8.26 -3.83 1.66
N LEU A 82 -8.20 -4.63 0.59
CA LEU A 82 -8.57 -6.03 0.63
C LEU A 82 -7.68 -6.85 -0.30
N GLU A 83 -7.17 -7.97 0.22
CA GLU A 83 -6.56 -9.06 -0.56
C GLU A 83 -7.52 -10.26 -0.54
N THR A 84 -7.83 -10.81 -1.71
CA THR A 84 -8.72 -11.96 -1.88
C THR A 84 -8.02 -13.07 -2.62
N ASP A 85 -8.04 -14.28 -2.04
CA ASP A 85 -7.58 -15.51 -2.68
C ASP A 85 -8.77 -16.43 -2.99
N ASP A 86 -8.97 -16.71 -4.27
CA ASP A 86 -9.83 -17.78 -4.75
C ASP A 86 -8.96 -19.02 -5.02
N ILE A 87 -9.26 -20.12 -4.31
CA ILE A 87 -8.39 -21.31 -4.24
C ILE A 87 -9.16 -22.55 -4.70
N ASP A 88 -8.77 -23.06 -5.86
CA ASP A 88 -9.15 -24.40 -6.31
C ASP A 88 -8.12 -25.41 -5.79
N ALA A 89 -8.57 -26.39 -5.01
CA ALA A 89 -7.72 -27.41 -4.41
C ALA A 89 -8.07 -28.81 -4.94
N GLU A 90 -7.08 -29.50 -5.51
CA GLU A 90 -7.19 -30.89 -5.98
C GLU A 90 -6.31 -31.81 -5.12
N PHE A 91 -6.95 -32.75 -4.43
CA PHE A 91 -6.27 -33.80 -3.69
C PHE A 91 -5.80 -34.88 -4.66
N ALA A 92 -4.48 -35.00 -4.81
CA ALA A 92 -3.86 -36.00 -5.65
C ALA A 92 -3.51 -37.26 -4.83
N PRO A 93 -3.27 -38.40 -5.50
CA PRO A 93 -2.75 -39.61 -4.83
C PRO A 93 -1.48 -39.31 -4.03
N GLU A 94 -1.16 -40.19 -3.07
CA GLU A 94 0.06 -40.11 -2.24
C GLU A 94 0.08 -38.92 -1.26
N GLY A 95 -1.06 -38.26 -1.04
CA GLY A 95 -1.19 -37.19 -0.04
C GLY A 95 -0.66 -35.83 -0.53
N THR A 96 -0.56 -35.65 -1.85
CA THR A 96 -0.17 -34.37 -2.45
C THR A 96 -1.39 -33.48 -2.73
N LEU A 97 -1.20 -32.17 -2.63
CA LEU A 97 -2.23 -31.16 -2.88
C LEU A 97 -1.78 -30.26 -4.02
N LYS A 98 -2.61 -30.10 -5.04
CA LYS A 98 -2.41 -29.09 -6.09
C LYS A 98 -3.35 -27.93 -5.85
N LEU A 99 -2.80 -26.73 -5.80
CA LEU A 99 -3.56 -25.49 -5.64
C LEU A 99 -3.47 -24.68 -6.92
N LYS A 100 -4.61 -24.16 -7.37
CA LYS A 100 -4.68 -23.06 -8.31
C LYS A 100 -5.26 -21.88 -7.57
N VAL A 101 -4.44 -20.84 -7.39
CA VAL A 101 -4.80 -19.66 -6.63
C VAL A 101 -4.93 -18.49 -7.59
N LYS A 102 -6.08 -17.81 -7.53
CA LYS A 102 -6.26 -16.49 -8.12
C LYS A 102 -6.31 -15.48 -7.00
N ARG A 103 -5.27 -14.66 -6.91
CA ARG A 103 -5.19 -13.53 -5.99
C ARG A 103 -5.62 -12.26 -6.68
N THR A 104 -6.36 -11.41 -5.97
CA THR A 104 -6.65 -10.03 -6.36
C THR A 104 -6.54 -9.12 -5.16
N ALA A 105 -6.03 -7.90 -5.32
CA ALA A 105 -6.03 -6.90 -4.25
C ALA A 105 -6.47 -5.50 -4.68
N VAL A 106 -6.95 -4.72 -3.71
CA VAL A 106 -7.27 -3.28 -3.83
C VAL A 106 -6.64 -2.53 -2.66
N GLY A 107 -6.36 -1.24 -2.84
CA GLY A 107 -5.86 -0.39 -1.75
C GLY A 107 -4.38 -0.62 -1.45
N ASP A 108 -4.00 -0.53 -0.17
CA ASP A 108 -2.59 -0.68 0.22
C ASP A 108 -2.10 -2.13 -0.04
N SER A 109 -2.99 -3.10 0.07
CA SER A 109 -2.73 -4.50 -0.29
C SER A 109 -2.32 -4.64 -1.75
N ALA A 110 -2.94 -3.89 -2.67
CA ALA A 110 -2.55 -3.88 -4.08
C ALA A 110 -1.14 -3.32 -4.28
N SER A 111 -0.83 -2.18 -3.65
CA SER A 111 0.52 -1.60 -3.61
C SER A 111 1.56 -2.62 -3.11
N GLY A 112 1.23 -3.36 -2.05
CA GLY A 112 2.06 -4.43 -1.50
C GLY A 112 2.30 -5.60 -2.46
N LEU A 113 1.29 -6.03 -3.22
CA LEU A 113 1.44 -7.08 -4.23
C LEU A 113 2.30 -6.61 -5.41
N ARG A 114 2.07 -5.39 -5.91
CA ARG A 114 2.90 -4.80 -6.98
C ARG A 114 4.36 -4.73 -6.54
N GLN A 115 4.64 -4.16 -5.37
CA GLN A 115 6.01 -4.09 -4.82
C GLN A 115 6.66 -5.47 -4.70
N ARG A 116 5.92 -6.49 -4.25
CA ARG A 116 6.46 -7.84 -4.03
C ARG A 116 6.74 -8.58 -5.34
N TYR A 117 5.90 -8.37 -6.36
CA TYR A 117 5.86 -9.20 -7.55
C TYR A 117 6.22 -8.48 -8.85
N GLU A 118 6.53 -7.18 -8.85
CA GLU A 118 6.93 -6.44 -10.06
C GLU A 118 8.05 -7.16 -10.83
N LYS A 119 9.12 -7.56 -10.13
CA LYS A 119 10.29 -8.20 -10.74
C LYS A 119 10.04 -9.67 -11.08
N GLU A 120 9.85 -9.96 -12.36
CA GLU A 120 9.55 -11.29 -12.89
C GLU A 120 10.50 -12.39 -12.39
N GLY A 121 11.81 -12.14 -12.43
CA GLY A 121 12.83 -13.12 -12.04
C GLY A 121 12.76 -13.57 -10.57
N ASP A 122 12.12 -12.78 -9.70
CA ASP A 122 12.01 -13.07 -8.27
C ASP A 122 10.64 -13.66 -7.89
N ARG A 123 9.60 -13.51 -8.74
CA ARG A 123 8.20 -13.91 -8.42
C ARG A 123 8.09 -15.34 -7.90
N LYS A 124 8.69 -16.30 -8.61
CA LYS A 124 8.65 -17.72 -8.23
C LYS A 124 9.23 -17.97 -6.84
N LYS A 125 10.39 -17.36 -6.56
CA LYS A 125 11.06 -17.50 -5.27
C LYS A 125 10.23 -16.87 -4.15
N GLN A 126 9.62 -15.71 -4.40
CA GLN A 126 8.78 -15.02 -3.44
C GLN A 126 7.51 -15.83 -3.12
N LEU A 127 6.82 -16.35 -4.14
CA LEU A 127 5.64 -17.19 -3.98
C LEU A 127 5.97 -18.51 -3.27
N GLU A 128 7.05 -19.21 -3.66
CA GLU A 128 7.46 -20.44 -2.96
C GLU A 128 7.80 -20.16 -1.49
N ARG A 129 8.41 -19.02 -1.18
CA ARG A 129 8.69 -18.61 0.20
C ARG A 129 7.40 -18.37 0.98
N GLU A 130 6.48 -17.57 0.42
CA GLU A 130 5.18 -17.26 1.04
C GLU A 130 4.37 -18.53 1.32
N TRP A 131 4.18 -19.38 0.31
CA TRP A 131 3.39 -20.60 0.46
C TRP A 131 4.08 -21.68 1.30
N SER A 132 5.41 -21.63 1.45
CA SER A 132 6.12 -22.53 2.36
C SER A 132 5.82 -22.26 3.84
N GLU A 133 5.30 -21.08 4.18
CA GLU A 133 4.85 -20.76 5.54
C GLU A 133 3.60 -21.58 5.91
N TYR A 134 2.72 -21.82 4.94
CA TYR A 134 1.50 -22.62 5.11
C TYR A 134 1.72 -24.11 4.81
N PHE A 135 2.48 -24.42 3.76
CA PHE A 135 2.73 -25.77 3.28
C PHE A 135 4.23 -25.99 3.04
N PRO A 136 4.98 -26.49 4.04
CA PRO A 136 6.42 -26.69 3.91
C PRO A 136 6.79 -27.49 2.67
N GLY A 137 7.67 -26.92 1.83
CA GLY A 137 8.10 -27.56 0.58
C GLY A 137 7.17 -27.28 -0.62
N ALA A 138 6.20 -26.38 -0.50
CA ALA A 138 5.39 -25.90 -1.61
C ALA A 138 6.27 -25.48 -2.81
N LYS A 139 5.82 -25.86 -4.01
CA LYS A 139 6.50 -25.54 -5.28
C LYS A 139 5.54 -24.87 -6.23
N VAL A 140 6.04 -23.84 -6.91
CA VAL A 140 5.26 -23.09 -7.89
C VAL A 140 5.52 -23.69 -9.27
N SER A 141 4.45 -24.19 -9.89
CA SER A 141 4.46 -24.82 -11.22
C SER A 141 4.19 -23.84 -12.36
N GLY A 142 3.50 -22.73 -12.09
CA GLY A 142 3.19 -21.69 -13.07
C GLY A 142 2.76 -20.39 -12.39
N ILE A 143 2.98 -19.27 -13.08
CA ILE A 143 2.64 -17.92 -12.60
C ILE A 143 2.04 -17.17 -13.78
N GLN A 144 0.92 -16.51 -13.55
CA GLN A 144 0.32 -15.55 -14.46
C GLN A 144 0.00 -14.31 -13.66
N VAL A 145 0.38 -13.14 -14.20
CA VAL A 145 0.09 -11.84 -13.61
C VAL A 145 -0.39 -10.92 -14.71
N ASN A 146 -1.17 -9.91 -14.35
CA ASN A 146 -1.46 -8.78 -15.22
C ASN A 146 -0.25 -7.83 -15.30
N ASP A 147 -0.46 -6.65 -15.88
CA ASP A 147 0.56 -5.60 -15.89
C ASP A 147 0.66 -4.97 -14.49
N LEU A 148 1.60 -5.46 -13.69
CA LEU A 148 1.86 -4.94 -12.33
C LEU A 148 2.47 -3.53 -12.31
N SER A 149 2.89 -3.01 -13.47
CA SER A 149 3.37 -1.62 -13.57
C SER A 149 2.24 -0.62 -13.81
N ASP A 150 1.06 -1.11 -14.19
CA ASP A 150 -0.17 -0.30 -14.25
C ASP A 150 -0.78 -0.19 -12.85
N ILE A 151 -0.56 0.96 -12.22
CA ILE A 151 -0.99 1.25 -10.85
C ILE A 151 -2.50 1.47 -10.71
N ASP A 152 -3.23 1.55 -11.82
CA ASP A 152 -4.69 1.70 -11.81
C ASP A 152 -5.39 0.33 -12.01
N LEU A 153 -4.63 -0.73 -12.31
CA LEU A 153 -5.14 -2.10 -12.40
C LEU A 153 -4.95 -2.87 -11.10
N SER A 154 -6.02 -3.49 -10.61
CA SER A 154 -5.97 -4.42 -9.47
C SER A 154 -5.02 -5.60 -9.78
N PRO A 155 -3.93 -5.79 -9.02
CA PRO A 155 -2.96 -6.87 -9.21
C PRO A 155 -3.49 -8.24 -8.78
#